data_AF-A0AAV4GHP8-F1
#
_entry.id   AF-A0AAV4GHP8-F1
#
_cell.length_a   1.000
_cell.length_b   1.000
_cell.length_c   1.000
_cell.angle_alpha   90.00
_cell.angle_beta   90.00
_cell.angle_gamma   90.00
#
_symmetry.space_group_name_H-M   'P 1'
#
loop_
_entity.id
_entity.type
_entity.pdbx_description
1 polymer ?
#
loop_
_entity_poly.entity_id
_entity_poly.type
_entity_poly.pdbx_seq_one_letter_code
_entity_poly.pdbx_strand_id
1 'polypeptide(L)'
;MWCYRRVLRIFWKERKTNDEVLQAAGVTARLLDQQIKRKLRYAGHVIRGSSGHLLQLGSKGRIEGRRGRGRPKRSWTNDNKQWTHCCTYGEIKRKAERREEWRVMVVNLRSEEST
;
A
#
# COMPACT_ATOMS: atom_id res chain seq x y z
N MET A 1 12.96 9.62 -6.64
CA MET A 1 14.42 9.79 -6.87
C MET A 1 14.93 11.16 -6.46
N TRP A 2 14.23 12.26 -6.78
CA TRP A 2 14.70 13.62 -6.48
C TRP A 2 15.04 13.86 -4.99
N CYS A 3 14.17 13.47 -4.06
CA CYS A 3 14.46 13.63 -2.62
C CYS A 3 15.73 12.87 -2.20
N TYR A 4 15.88 11.61 -2.62
CA TYR A 4 17.07 10.81 -2.31
C TYR A 4 18.34 11.42 -2.90
N ARG A 5 18.31 11.84 -4.17
CA ARG A 5 19.46 12.51 -4.81
C ARG A 5 19.84 13.81 -4.09
N ARG A 6 18.86 14.58 -3.61
CA ARG A 6 19.12 15.81 -2.85
C ARG A 6 19.73 15.53 -1.46
N VAL A 7 19.17 14.57 -0.72
CA VAL A 7 19.69 14.19 0.61
C VAL A 7 21.10 13.62 0.52
N LEU A 8 21.35 12.76 -0.48
CA LEU A 8 22.65 12.16 -0.74
C LEU A 8 23.62 13.08 -1.51
N ARG A 9 23.19 14.30 -1.85
CA ARG A 9 23.96 15.28 -2.63
C ARG A 9 24.48 14.74 -3.98
N ILE A 10 23.72 13.85 -4.61
CA ILE A 10 24.03 13.27 -5.92
C ILE A 10 23.64 14.26 -7.01
N PHE A 11 24.64 14.79 -7.69
CA PHE A 11 24.48 15.68 -8.83
C PHE A 11 24.17 14.91 -10.11
N TRP A 12 23.52 15.59 -11.06
CA TRP A 12 23.18 15.00 -12.36
C TRP A 12 24.43 14.55 -13.16
N LYS A 13 25.58 15.21 -12.96
CA LYS A 13 26.85 14.90 -13.63
C LYS A 13 27.38 13.52 -13.29
N GLU A 14 27.05 13.01 -12.09
CA GLU A 14 27.50 11.71 -11.61
C GLU A 14 26.83 10.55 -12.35
N ARG A 15 25.76 10.82 -13.12
CA ARG A 15 25.01 9.83 -13.93
C ARG A 15 24.61 8.53 -13.21
N LYS A 16 24.54 8.56 -11.87
CA LYS A 16 24.14 7.44 -11.02
C LYS A 16 22.77 6.91 -11.43
N THR A 17 22.66 5.60 -11.61
CA THR A 17 21.40 4.91 -11.89
C THR A 17 20.46 5.02 -10.70
N ASN A 18 19.17 4.78 -10.92
CA ASN A 18 18.18 4.86 -9.84
C ASN A 18 18.39 3.79 -8.77
N ASP A 19 18.90 2.61 -9.16
CA ASP A 19 19.18 1.52 -8.23
C ASP A 19 20.37 1.84 -7.33
N GLU A 20 21.45 2.40 -7.88
CA GLU A 20 22.58 2.88 -7.08
C GLU A 20 22.17 3.96 -6.07
N VAL A 21 21.28 4.88 -6.47
CA VAL A 21 20.76 5.92 -5.57
C VAL A 21 19.96 5.30 -4.42
N LEU A 22 19.17 4.27 -4.68
CA LEU A 22 18.40 3.57 -3.64
C LEU A 22 19.30 2.75 -2.73
N GLN A 23 20.31 2.07 -3.27
CA GLN A 23 21.33 1.35 -2.50
C GLN A 23 22.11 2.30 -1.60
N ALA A 24 22.58 3.43 -2.14
CA ALA A 24 23.29 4.45 -1.37
C ALA A 24 22.42 5.09 -0.28
N ALA A 25 21.11 5.20 -0.51
CA ALA A 25 20.16 5.68 0.51
C ALA A 25 19.87 4.64 1.60
N GLY A 26 20.38 3.40 1.48
CA GLY A 26 20.00 2.28 2.34
C GLY A 26 18.51 1.91 2.22
N VAL A 27 17.84 2.36 1.15
CA VAL A 27 16.42 2.13 0.92
C VAL A 27 16.26 0.74 0.33
N THR A 28 16.15 -0.23 1.23
CA THR A 28 15.73 -1.58 0.87
C THR A 28 14.22 -1.61 0.59
N ALA A 29 13.78 -2.60 -0.18
CA ALA A 29 12.36 -2.93 -0.38
C ALA A 29 11.55 -2.97 0.94
N ARG A 30 12.25 -3.18 2.07
CA ARG A 30 11.74 -3.12 3.44
C ARG A 30 10.92 -1.87 3.75
N LEU A 31 11.28 -0.67 3.29
CA LEU A 31 10.50 0.53 3.62
C LEU A 31 9.10 0.49 2.99
N LEU A 32 9.04 0.15 1.70
CA LEU A 32 7.78 0.01 0.98
C LEU A 32 6.95 -1.11 1.59
N ASP A 33 7.59 -2.21 1.98
CA ASP A 33 6.91 -3.33 2.62
C ASP A 33 6.33 -2.96 3.97
N GLN A 34 7.09 -2.24 4.80
CA GLN A 34 6.59 -1.72 6.06
C GLN A 34 5.42 -0.75 5.85
N GLN A 35 5.49 0.09 4.82
CA GLN A 35 4.41 1.01 4.47
C GLN A 35 3.14 0.25 4.06
N ILE A 36 3.26 -0.76 3.19
CA ILE A 36 2.12 -1.57 2.74
C ILE A 36 1.53 -2.34 3.93
N LYS A 37 2.37 -2.97 4.76
CA LYS A 37 1.93 -3.68 5.97
C LYS A 37 1.14 -2.78 6.91
N ARG A 38 1.63 -1.54 7.15
CA ARG A 38 0.92 -0.55 7.98
C ARG A 38 -0.43 -0.17 7.38
N LYS A 39 -0.48 0.10 6.08
CA LYS A 39 -1.73 0.43 5.37
C LYS A 39 -2.76 -0.69 5.44
N LEU A 40 -2.33 -1.95 5.29
CA LEU A 40 -3.25 -3.10 5.38
C LEU A 40 -3.70 -3.40 6.81
N ARG A 41 -2.84 -3.25 7.82
CA ARG A 41 -3.28 -3.32 9.24
C ARG A 41 -4.40 -2.32 9.51
N TYR A 42 -4.21 -1.09 9.03
CA TYR A 42 -5.22 -0.05 9.16
C TYR A 42 -6.48 -0.38 8.35
N ALA A 43 -6.35 -0.92 7.13
CA ALA A 43 -7.50 -1.35 6.33
C ALA A 43 -8.36 -2.38 7.07
N GLY A 44 -7.74 -3.41 7.66
CA GLY A 44 -8.46 -4.39 8.46
C GLY A 44 -9.16 -3.79 9.68
N HIS A 45 -8.53 -2.82 10.35
CA HIS A 45 -9.14 -2.08 11.46
C HIS A 45 -10.37 -1.26 11.02
N VAL A 46 -10.26 -0.54 9.89
CA VAL A 46 -11.39 0.23 9.32
C VAL A 46 -12.53 -0.67 8.88
N ILE A 47 -12.23 -1.77 8.19
CA ILE A 47 -13.24 -2.69 7.66
C ILE A 47 -14.06 -3.34 8.79
N ARG A 48 -13.42 -3.70 9.91
CA ARG A 48 -14.10 -4.23 11.10
C ARG A 48 -14.98 -3.20 11.82
N GLY A 49 -14.93 -1.93 11.43
CA GLY A 49 -15.79 -0.87 12.00
C GLY A 49 -15.24 -0.23 13.27
N SER A 50 -14.06 -0.63 13.75
CA SER A 50 -13.44 -0.07 14.96
C SER A 50 -12.99 1.38 14.82
N SER A 51 -12.88 1.91 13.59
CA SER A 51 -12.50 3.29 13.30
C SER A 51 -13.70 4.24 13.08
N GLY A 52 -14.93 3.76 13.31
CA GLY A 52 -16.15 4.54 13.08
C GLY A 52 -16.81 4.32 11.71
N HIS A 53 -18.13 4.59 11.67
CA HIS A 53 -19.01 4.26 10.55
C HIS A 53 -18.65 4.99 9.24
N LEU A 54 -18.24 6.26 9.32
CA LEU A 54 -17.89 7.07 8.15
C LEU A 54 -16.70 6.50 7.37
N LEU A 55 -15.65 6.09 8.08
CA LEU A 55 -14.46 5.50 7.45
C LEU A 55 -14.77 4.12 6.86
N GLN A 56 -15.61 3.34 7.53
CA GLN A 56 -16.08 2.07 7.00
C GLN A 56 -16.90 2.25 5.71
N LEU A 57 -17.78 3.25 5.67
CA LEU A 57 -18.56 3.62 4.49
C LEU A 57 -17.65 4.11 3.34
N GLY A 58 -16.68 4.98 3.64
CA GLY A 58 -15.69 5.45 2.67
C GLY A 58 -14.81 4.34 2.11
N SER A 59 -14.51 3.30 2.90
CA SER A 59 -13.78 2.11 2.46
C SER A 59 -14.59 1.25 1.49
N LYS A 60 -15.91 1.11 1.74
CA LYS A 60 -16.88 0.43 0.86
C LYS A 60 -17.12 1.19 -0.43
N GLY A 61 -17.12 2.53 -0.35
CA GLY A 61 -17.58 3.41 -1.41
C GLY A 61 -16.66 3.42 -2.63
N ARG A 62 -17.12 2.80 -3.72
CA ARG A 62 -16.79 3.29 -5.06
C ARG A 62 -17.69 4.50 -5.29
N ILE A 63 -17.14 5.71 -5.11
CA ILE A 63 -17.85 6.95 -5.45
C ILE A 63 -18.24 6.84 -6.93
N GLU A 64 -19.55 6.82 -7.19
CA GLU A 64 -20.10 6.79 -8.55
C GLU A 64 -19.75 8.10 -9.28
N GLY A 65 -19.54 8.00 -10.59
CA GLY A 65 -19.14 9.13 -11.42
C GLY A 65 -17.71 9.05 -11.98
N ARG A 66 -17.42 9.97 -12.90
CA ARG A 66 -16.09 10.08 -13.52
C ARG A 66 -15.09 10.65 -12.52
N ARG A 67 -13.84 10.17 -12.56
CA ARG A 67 -12.77 10.72 -11.74
C ARG A 67 -12.49 12.15 -12.17
N GLY A 68 -12.65 13.10 -11.24
CA GLY A 68 -12.32 14.50 -11.47
C GLY A 68 -10.83 14.70 -11.77
N ARG A 69 -10.52 15.79 -12.48
CA ARG A 69 -9.14 16.20 -12.78
C ARG A 69 -8.37 16.42 -11.47
N GLY A 70 -7.15 15.90 -11.38
CA GLY A 70 -6.31 15.99 -10.17
C GLY A 70 -6.51 14.88 -9.14
N ARG A 71 -7.57 14.05 -9.24
CA ARG A 71 -7.75 12.90 -8.33
C ARG A 71 -6.70 11.81 -8.62
N PRO A 72 -6.01 11.26 -7.59
CA PRO A 72 -5.04 10.19 -7.79
C PRO A 72 -5.62 8.98 -8.55
N LYS A 73 -4.82 8.42 -9.47
CA LYS A 73 -5.21 7.24 -10.26
C LYS A 73 -5.32 5.97 -9.39
N ARG A 74 -4.55 5.87 -8.31
CA ARG A 74 -4.66 4.80 -7.32
C ARG A 74 -5.54 5.24 -6.18
N SER A 75 -6.61 4.49 -5.94
CA SER A 75 -7.41 4.59 -4.72
C SER A 75 -6.89 3.57 -3.70
N TRP A 76 -7.11 3.84 -2.43
CA TRP A 76 -6.78 2.88 -1.38
C TRP A 76 -7.51 1.54 -1.55
N THR A 77 -8.72 1.56 -2.09
CA THR A 77 -9.46 0.32 -2.45
C THR A 77 -8.75 -0.47 -3.55
N ASN A 78 -8.19 0.19 -4.56
CA ASN A 78 -7.40 -0.48 -5.61
C ASN A 78 -6.09 -1.04 -5.05
N ASP A 79 -5.42 -0.27 -4.18
CA ASP A 79 -4.21 -0.72 -3.49
C ASP A 79 -4.49 -1.97 -2.64
N ASN A 80 -5.58 -1.96 -1.86
CA ASN A 80 -5.98 -3.12 -1.05
C ASN A 80 -6.24 -4.35 -1.93
N LYS A 81 -6.98 -4.21 -3.04
CA LYS A 81 -7.20 -5.33 -3.99
C LYS A 81 -5.90 -5.89 -4.52
N GLN A 82 -4.99 -5.00 -4.91
CA GLN A 82 -3.68 -5.39 -5.45
C GLN A 82 -2.84 -6.14 -4.42
N TRP A 83 -2.80 -5.67 -3.17
CA TRP A 83 -1.96 -6.27 -2.13
C TRP A 83 -2.55 -7.53 -1.50
N THR A 84 -3.87 -7.70 -1.50
CA THR A 84 -4.54 -8.88 -0.93
C THR A 84 -4.88 -9.94 -1.97
N HIS A 85 -4.54 -9.71 -3.24
CA HIS A 85 -4.91 -10.55 -4.38
C HIS A 85 -6.43 -10.87 -4.40
N CYS A 86 -7.26 -9.90 -4.02
CA CYS A 86 -8.71 -10.07 -3.98
C CYS A 86 -9.36 -9.20 -5.06
N CYS A 87 -10.35 -9.75 -5.75
CA CYS A 87 -11.03 -9.09 -6.86
C CYS A 87 -12.11 -8.13 -6.35
N THR A 88 -12.75 -8.48 -5.22
CA THR A 88 -13.91 -7.76 -4.70
C THR A 88 -13.70 -7.23 -3.28
N TYR A 89 -14.40 -6.15 -2.94
CA TYR A 89 -14.41 -5.64 -1.56
C TYR A 89 -15.00 -6.66 -0.58
N GLY A 90 -15.99 -7.45 -1.01
CA GLY A 90 -16.63 -8.49 -0.18
C GLY A 90 -15.66 -9.61 0.23
N GLU A 91 -14.74 -10.02 -0.65
CA GLU A 91 -13.65 -10.95 -0.30
C GLU A 91 -12.71 -10.33 0.74
N ILE A 92 -12.29 -9.08 0.52
CA ILE A 92 -11.41 -8.36 1.45
C ILE A 92 -12.09 -8.24 2.82
N LYS A 93 -13.40 -7.94 2.84
CA LYS A 93 -14.19 -7.85 4.08
C LYS A 93 -14.21 -9.17 4.84
N ARG A 94 -14.52 -10.28 4.18
CA ARG A 94 -14.53 -11.62 4.80
C ARG A 94 -13.19 -11.99 5.40
N LYS A 95 -12.09 -11.75 4.66
CA LYS A 95 -10.73 -11.99 5.16
C LYS A 95 -10.34 -11.04 6.30
N ALA A 96 -10.79 -9.79 6.24
CA ALA A 96 -10.51 -8.81 7.30
C ALA A 96 -11.27 -9.13 8.59
N GLU A 97 -12.51 -9.62 8.53
CA GLU A 97 -13.28 -10.02 9.71
C GLU A 97 -12.54 -11.07 10.55
N ARG A 98 -11.89 -12.04 9.89
CA ARG A 98 -11.03 -13.04 10.54
C ARG A 98 -9.67 -12.45 10.88
N ARG A 99 -9.49 -12.03 12.15
CA ARG A 99 -8.31 -11.29 12.61
C ARG A 99 -6.99 -12.03 12.39
N GLU A 100 -6.99 -13.35 12.59
CA GLU A 100 -5.80 -14.19 12.42
C GLU A 100 -5.41 -14.30 10.95
N GLU A 101 -6.36 -14.62 10.07
CA GLU A 101 -6.14 -14.68 8.62
C GLU A 101 -5.63 -13.35 8.06
N TRP A 102 -6.23 -12.23 8.49
CA TRP A 102 -5.76 -10.90 8.09
C TRP A 102 -4.32 -10.64 8.57
N ARG A 103 -3.97 -11.07 9.79
CA ARG A 103 -2.62 -10.88 10.33
C ARG A 103 -1.60 -11.69 9.54
N VAL A 104 -1.90 -12.94 9.23
CA VAL A 104 -1.02 -13.83 8.46
C VAL A 104 -0.79 -13.27 7.06
N MET A 105 -1.86 -12.88 6.36
CA MET A 105 -1.75 -12.24 5.03
C MET A 105 -0.85 -11.01 5.04
N VAL A 106 -1.03 -10.12 6.02
CA VAL A 106 -0.21 -8.90 6.12
C VAL A 106 1.26 -9.23 6.39
N VAL A 107 1.55 -10.27 7.18
CA VAL A 107 2.94 -10.67 7.47
C VAL A 107 3.59 -11.26 6.21
N ASN A 108 2.86 -12.09 5.46
CA ASN A 108 3.34 -12.90 4.34
C ASN A 108 3.25 -12.21 2.97
N LEU A 109 2.97 -10.92 2.93
CA LEU A 109 2.64 -10.16 1.71
C LEU A 109 3.64 -10.26 0.53
N ARG A 110 4.85 -10.78 0.74
CA ARG A 110 5.90 -10.97 -0.28
C ARG A 110 6.64 -12.30 -0.15
N SER A 111 6.17 -13.21 0.69
CA SER A 111 6.72 -14.57 0.80
C SER A 111 6.38 -15.42 -0.43
N GLU A 112 5.46 -14.94 -1.27
CA GLU A 112 5.00 -15.59 -2.50
C GLU A 112 5.76 -15.12 -3.76
N GLU A 113 6.67 -14.13 -3.66
CA GLU A 113 7.49 -13.65 -4.80
C GLU A 113 8.87 -14.37 -4.89
N SER A 114 9.15 -15.30 -3.98
CA SER A 114 10.46 -15.97 -3.85
C SER A 114 10.43 -17.48 -4.16
N THR A 115 9.54 -17.92 -5.05
CA THR A 115 9.57 -19.26 -5.68
C THR A 115 9.48 -19.07 -7.19
#